data_AF-A0A9W5N8W1-F1
#
_entry.id   AF-A0A9W5N8W1-F1
#
_cell.length_a   1.000
_cell.length_b   1.000
_cell.length_c   1.000
_cell.angle_alpha   90.00
_cell.angle_beta   90.00
_cell.angle_gamma   90.00
#
_symmetry.space_group_name_H-M   'P 1'
#
loop_
_entity.id
_entity.type
_entity.pdbx_description
1 polymer ?
#
loop_
_entity_poly.entity_id
_entity_poly.type
_entity_poly.pdbx_seq_one_letter_code
_entity_poly.pdbx_strand_id
1 'polypeptide(L)' 'MKRTVVLSFCLMAGSALADTGSPQLKAETQSVIRQAGYQCDTVNSVYPAAFGGSLTVSCDDDHKYIIRKKNGQYEVEKE' A
#
# COMPACT_ATOMS: atom_id res chain seq x y z
N MET A 1 -38.30 3.11 3.09
CA MET A 1 -37.85 3.39 1.71
C MET A 1 -36.60 2.56 1.46
N LYS A 2 -36.62 1.65 0.48
CA LYS A 2 -35.60 0.61 0.28
C LYS A 2 -34.61 1.11 -0.76
N ARG A 3 -33.36 1.41 -0.38
CA ARG A 3 -32.33 1.92 -1.29
C ARG A 3 -31.59 0.74 -1.90
N THR A 4 -31.92 0.38 -3.13
CA THR A 4 -31.20 -0.62 -3.91
C THR A 4 -29.93 0.02 -4.45
N VAL A 5 -28.77 -0.39 -3.95
CA VAL A 5 -27.46 -0.01 -4.49
C VAL A 5 -27.09 -1.06 -5.53
N VAL A 6 -27.07 -0.65 -6.80
CA VAL A 6 -26.60 -1.48 -7.92
C VAL A 6 -25.08 -1.39 -7.96
N LEU A 7 -24.40 -2.47 -7.58
CA LEU A 7 -22.95 -2.58 -7.64
C LEU A 7 -22.56 -3.04 -9.05
N SER A 8 -22.34 -2.08 -9.95
CA SER A 8 -21.81 -2.34 -11.30
C SER A 8 -20.36 -2.80 -11.20
N PHE A 9 -20.14 -4.09 -11.44
CA PHE A 9 -18.82 -4.72 -11.50
C PHE A 9 -18.14 -4.39 -12.84
N CYS A 10 -17.47 -3.25 -12.92
CA CYS A 10 -16.55 -2.94 -14.00
C CYS A 10 -15.27 -3.75 -13.80
N LEU A 11 -15.10 -4.81 -14.61
CA LEU A 11 -13.84 -5.53 -14.79
C LEU A 11 -12.82 -4.61 -15.47
N MET A 12 -12.10 -3.83 -14.68
CA MET A 12 -10.84 -3.24 -15.11
C MET A 12 -9.76 -4.31 -14.95
N ALA A 13 -9.39 -4.96 -16.06
CA ALA A 13 -8.18 -5.75 -16.14
C ALA A 13 -6.98 -4.79 -16.06
N GLY A 14 -6.69 -4.35 -14.84
CA GLY A 14 -5.51 -3.55 -14.52
C GLY A 14 -4.27 -4.37 -14.82
N SER A 15 -3.36 -3.77 -15.58
CA SER A 15 -2.01 -4.25 -15.80
C SER A 15 -1.38 -4.50 -14.43
N ALA A 16 -1.30 -5.77 -14.02
CA ALA A 16 -0.71 -6.16 -12.75
C ALA A 16 0.79 -5.87 -12.82
N LEU A 17 1.20 -4.67 -12.43
CA LEU A 17 2.55 -4.40 -11.96
C LEU A 17 2.77 -5.37 -10.80
N ALA A 18 3.49 -6.46 -11.05
CA ALA A 18 3.64 -7.62 -10.17
C ALA A 18 3.60 -7.21 -8.69
N ASP A 19 2.41 -7.33 -8.09
CA ASP A 19 2.18 -6.94 -6.72
C ASP A 19 2.85 -7.99 -5.84
N THR A 20 4.09 -7.67 -5.43
CA THR A 20 4.89 -8.58 -4.61
C THR A 20 4.49 -8.55 -3.14
N GLY A 21 3.47 -7.77 -2.77
CA GLY A 21 2.92 -7.71 -1.44
C GLY A 21 2.00 -8.90 -1.15
N SER A 22 2.47 -9.87 -0.36
CA SER A 22 1.54 -10.82 0.26
C SER A 22 0.46 -10.08 1.06
N PRO A 23 -0.74 -10.65 1.26
CA PRO A 23 -1.78 -9.99 2.06
C PRO A 23 -1.30 -9.60 3.47
N GLN A 24 -0.41 -10.41 4.06
CA GLN A 24 0.22 -10.04 5.34
C GLN A 24 1.13 -8.82 5.20
N LEU A 25 2.02 -8.80 4.20
CA LEU A 25 2.94 -7.68 4.00
C LEU A 25 2.19 -6.37 3.75
N LYS A 26 1.09 -6.40 3.01
CA LYS A 26 0.22 -5.23 2.80
C LYS A 26 -0.41 -4.71 4.10
N ALA A 27 -0.91 -5.60 4.94
CA ALA A 27 -1.49 -5.22 6.22
C ALA A 27 -0.43 -4.62 7.17
N GLU A 28 0.77 -5.20 7.18
CA GLU A 28 1.90 -4.69 7.97
C GLU A 28 2.35 -3.30 7.49
N THR A 29 2.57 -3.13 6.18
CA THR A 29 2.99 -1.84 5.62
C THR A 29 1.93 -0.76 5.82
N GLN A 30 0.65 -1.09 5.66
CA GLN A 30 -0.45 -0.18 5.96
C GLN A 30 -0.40 0.29 7.42
N SER A 31 -0.24 -0.63 8.36
CA SER A 31 -0.16 -0.31 9.79
C SER A 31 1.01 0.63 10.09
N VAL A 32 2.19 0.34 9.53
CA VAL A 32 3.39 1.17 9.70
C VAL A 32 3.19 2.58 9.16
N ILE A 33 2.61 2.73 7.97
CA ILE A 33 2.35 4.04 7.35
C ILE A 33 1.36 4.86 8.19
N ARG A 34 0.30 4.23 8.69
CA ARG A 34 -0.70 4.90 9.55
C ARG A 34 -0.13 5.28 10.92
N GLN A 35 0.71 4.43 11.51
CA GLN A 35 1.42 4.73 12.76
C GLN A 35 2.37 5.92 12.61
N ALA A 36 2.96 6.10 11.43
CA ALA A 36 3.77 7.28 11.09
C ALA A 36 2.93 8.56 10.84
N GLY A 37 1.59 8.46 10.90
CA GLY A 37 0.68 9.60 10.78
C GLY A 37 0.22 9.92 9.35
N TYR A 38 0.51 9.05 8.38
CA TYR A 38 0.05 9.21 7.00
C TYR A 38 -1.29 8.54 6.74
N GLN A 39 -2.00 9.02 5.72
CA GLN A 39 -3.21 8.37 5.21
C GLN A 39 -2.81 7.21 4.29
N CYS A 40 -3.37 6.03 4.55
CA CYS A 40 -3.21 4.84 3.70
C CYS A 40 -4.36 3.88 4.04
N ASP A 41 -5.45 3.99 3.29
CA ASP A 41 -6.64 3.20 3.53
C ASP A 41 -6.57 1.86 2.79
N THR A 42 -6.06 1.86 1.56
CA THR A 42 -5.85 0.65 0.75
C THR A 42 -4.42 0.58 0.22
N VAL A 43 -3.68 -0.49 0.57
CA VAL A 43 -2.38 -0.77 -0.06
C VAL A 43 -2.58 -1.46 -1.40
N ASN A 44 -2.35 -0.71 -2.47
CA ASN A 44 -2.48 -1.20 -3.84
C ASN A 44 -1.30 -2.09 -4.23
N SER A 45 -0.07 -1.66 -3.90
CA SER A 45 1.13 -2.41 -4.27
C SER A 45 2.28 -2.20 -3.30
N VAL A 46 3.07 -3.24 -3.07
CA VAL A 46 4.34 -3.17 -2.32
C VAL A 46 5.48 -3.68 -3.19
N TYR A 47 6.50 -2.85 -3.36
CA TYR A 47 7.70 -3.16 -4.13
C TYR A 47 8.95 -3.05 -3.24
N PRO A 48 9.74 -4.12 -3.08
CA PRO A 48 11.05 -4.01 -2.47
C PRO A 48 12.02 -3.27 -3.40
N ALA A 49 12.90 -2.45 -2.83
CA ALA A 49 13.99 -1.86 -3.59
C ALA A 49 14.94 -2.94 -4.13
N ALA A 50 15.49 -2.72 -5.33
CA ALA A 50 16.37 -3.69 -6.02
C ALA A 50 17.59 -4.12 -5.19
N PHE A 51 18.06 -3.26 -4.28
CA PHE A 51 19.22 -3.51 -3.42
C PHE A 51 18.84 -3.83 -1.97
N GLY A 52 17.56 -4.12 -1.70
CA GLY A 52 17.04 -4.35 -0.36
C GLY A 52 17.07 -3.09 0.51
N GLY A 53 16.57 -3.20 1.74
CA GLY A 53 16.65 -2.12 2.74
C GLY A 53 15.51 -1.09 2.71
N SER A 54 14.68 -1.08 1.68
CA SER A 54 13.43 -0.30 1.67
C SER A 54 12.29 -0.97 0.90
N LEU A 55 11.07 -0.60 1.25
CA LEU A 55 9.84 -0.96 0.55
C LEU A 55 9.21 0.32 0.01
N THR A 56 8.92 0.37 -1.29
CA THR A 56 8.03 1.38 -1.88
C THR A 56 6.61 0.84 -1.84
N VAL A 57 5.71 1.58 -1.22
CA VAL A 57 4.32 1.21 -1.00
C VAL A 57 3.45 2.25 -1.69
N SER A 58 2.61 1.81 -2.62
CA SER A 58 1.55 2.65 -3.17
C SER A 58 0.29 2.41 -2.35
N CYS A 59 -0.18 3.47 -1.68
CA CYS A 59 -1.46 3.50 -1.00
C CYS A 59 -2.43 4.36 -1.80
N ASP A 60 -3.68 3.91 -1.85
CA ASP A 60 -4.76 4.62 -2.53
C ASP A 60 -4.33 4.97 -3.98
N ASP A 61 -4.92 6.00 -4.60
CA ASP A 61 -4.67 6.25 -6.03
C ASP A 61 -3.42 7.11 -6.32
N ASP A 62 -2.91 7.85 -5.33
CA ASP A 62 -1.89 8.89 -5.53
C ASP A 62 -0.80 8.96 -4.45
N HIS A 63 -0.85 8.09 -3.44
CA HIS A 63 0.11 8.14 -2.34
C HIS A 63 1.20 7.08 -2.49
N LYS A 64 2.45 7.52 -2.45
CA LYS A 64 3.62 6.64 -2.42
C LYS A 64 4.46 6.91 -1.19
N TYR A 65 4.85 5.82 -0.55
CA TYR A 65 5.64 5.83 0.68
C TYR A 65 6.84 4.93 0.55
N ILE A 66 7.96 5.37 1.12
CA ILE A 66 9.16 4.57 1.27
C ILE A 66 9.29 4.20 2.73
N ILE A 67 9.23 2.90 3.02
CA ILE A 67 9.46 2.35 4.36
C ILE A 67 10.89 1.83 4.43
N ARG A 68 11.66 2.30 5.41
CA ARG A 68 13.03 1.86 5.70
C ARG A 68 13.11 1.32 7.11
N LYS A 69 13.92 0.29 7.36
CA LYS A 69 14.22 -0.17 8.72
C LYS A 69 15.55 0.41 9.18
N LYS A 70 15.54 1.22 10.23
CA LYS A 70 16.74 1.85 10.80
C LYS A 70 16.74 1.69 12.30
N ASN A 71 17.83 1.18 12.87
CA ASN A 71 17.99 0.96 14.32
C ASN A 71 16.83 0.16 14.97
N GLY A 72 16.24 -0.79 14.24
CA GLY A 72 15.11 -1.59 14.72
C GLY A 72 13.74 -0.91 14.62
N GLN A 73 13.68 0.35 14.19
CA GLN A 73 12.45 1.10 13.96
C GLN A 73 12.17 1.23 12.45
N TYR A 74 10.90 1.42 12.10
CA TYR A 74 10.49 1.71 10.72
C TYR A 74 10.38 3.22 10.54
N GLU A 75 11.13 3.78 9.59
CA GLU A 75 11.00 5.15 9.12
C GLU A 75 10.13 5.15 7.85
N VAL A 76 9.18 6.08 7.79
CA VAL A 76 8.26 6.23 6.65
C VAL A 76 8.45 7.61 6.05
N GLU A 77 8.82 7.64 4.77
CA GLU A 77 9.02 8.84 3.97
C GLU A 77 7.96 8.89 2.86
N LYS A 78 7.46 10.08 2.52
CA LYS A 78 6.66 10.26 1.30
C LYS A 78 7.63 10.36 0.12
N GLU A 79 7.33 9.64 -0.98
CA GLU A 79 8.09 9.74 -2.25
C GLU A 79 7.94 11.13 -2.89
#